data_AF-A0A8U0MRN3-F1
#
_entry.id   AF-A0A8U0MRN3-F1
#
_cell.length_a   1.000
_cell.length_b   1.000
_cell.length_c   1.000
_cell.angle_alpha   90.00
_cell.angle_beta   90.00
_cell.angle_gamma   90.00
#
_symmetry.space_group_name_H-M   'P 1'
#
loop_
_entity.id
_entity.type
_entity.pdbx_description
1 polymer ?
#
loop_
_entity_poly.entity_id
_entity_poly.type
_entity_poly.pdbx_seq_one_letter_code
_entity_poly.pdbx_strand_id
1 'polypeptide(L)'
;MYQGNTYNIPIRLWILDSYPFAPPICFLKPTANMGISVGKHVDAQGRIYLPYLQNWSHPKSVIVGLIKEMIAKFQEELPLYSLPSSDEARQVDLLAYIAKITEGVSDIDSKNWVNHEHKTVNKITVVGGGELGIACTLAISAKGIADRLVLLDLSEETKGGVMDLDIFSLPNVEISKDLSASAHSKVVIFTVNSLGSSQSYLDVVQSNVDMFRALVPALGHYSQHGVLLVASQPVEIMTYVTWKLSAFPVNRVIGIGCNLDSQRLQYIITNVLKAQPSGKQVWVIGEQGEDKVPTWGGQEEVMSPNSRVQLSNRAMELLRVKGQRSWSVGLSVADLVDSIVNNKKKIHSVSILAKGYYDINSEVFLSLPCIIGSSGVSEVIQSTVKEDVVTEKLQSSASSIHGLQQQLKL
;
A
#
# COMPACT_ATOMS: atom_id res chain seq x y z
N MET A 1 -43.28 -2.94 -9.84
CA MET A 1 -43.26 -3.88 -10.96
C MET A 1 -43.06 -3.10 -12.24
N TYR A 2 -42.14 -3.51 -13.10
CA TYR A 2 -41.91 -2.90 -14.41
C TYR A 2 -42.14 -3.99 -15.46
N GLN A 3 -42.99 -3.74 -16.46
CA GLN A 3 -43.33 -4.73 -17.50
C GLN A 3 -43.71 -6.13 -16.96
N GLY A 4 -44.46 -6.19 -15.86
CA GLY A 4 -44.91 -7.46 -15.25
C GLY A 4 -43.88 -8.17 -14.36
N ASN A 5 -42.65 -7.66 -14.27
CA ASN A 5 -41.60 -8.24 -13.42
C ASN A 5 -41.39 -7.42 -12.14
N THR A 6 -41.01 -8.11 -11.05
CA THR A 6 -40.64 -7.49 -9.77
C THR A 6 -39.14 -7.23 -9.75
N TYR A 7 -38.74 -5.98 -9.53
CA TYR A 7 -37.34 -5.56 -9.45
C TYR A 7 -37.03 -5.03 -8.06
N ASN A 8 -35.89 -5.46 -7.52
CA ASN A 8 -35.35 -4.95 -6.26
C ASN A 8 -34.34 -3.84 -6.57
N ILE A 9 -34.71 -2.60 -6.26
CA ILE A 9 -33.88 -1.42 -6.50
C ILE A 9 -33.19 -1.06 -5.18
N PRO A 10 -31.87 -1.27 -5.06
CA PRO A 10 -31.12 -0.87 -3.88
C PRO A 10 -31.02 0.66 -3.78
N ILE A 11 -31.59 1.25 -2.72
CA ILE A 11 -31.60 2.69 -2.46
C ILE A 11 -31.01 2.96 -1.08
N ARG A 12 -30.19 3.99 -0.96
CA ARG A 12 -29.68 4.53 0.30
C ARG A 12 -30.31 5.90 0.56
N LEU A 13 -30.93 6.05 1.72
CA LEU A 13 -31.47 7.32 2.22
C LEU A 13 -30.52 7.86 3.28
N TRP A 14 -30.10 9.11 3.13
CA TRP A 14 -29.26 9.81 4.07
C TRP A 14 -30.11 10.83 4.82
N ILE A 15 -30.28 10.61 6.12
CA ILE A 15 -31.10 11.47 6.99
C ILE A 15 -30.14 12.46 7.66
N LEU A 16 -30.36 13.75 7.42
CA LEU A 16 -29.57 14.84 7.99
C LEU A 16 -30.14 15.25 9.35
N ASP A 17 -29.33 15.92 10.17
CA ASP A 17 -29.74 16.44 11.49
C ASP A 17 -30.90 17.46 11.40
N SER A 18 -31.12 18.04 10.22
CA SER A 18 -32.24 18.94 9.92
C SER A 18 -33.56 18.23 9.63
N TYR A 19 -33.59 16.89 9.61
CA TYR A 19 -34.82 16.12 9.49
C TYR A 19 -35.68 16.23 10.77
N PRO A 20 -37.02 16.37 10.67
CA PRO A 20 -37.85 16.22 9.47
C PRO A 20 -38.09 17.53 8.70
N PHE A 21 -37.47 18.64 9.09
CA PHE A 21 -37.70 19.94 8.44
C PHE A 21 -37.02 20.05 7.06
N ALA A 22 -35.97 19.27 6.82
CA ALA A 22 -35.34 19.11 5.51
C ALA A 22 -35.52 17.67 4.96
N PRO A 23 -35.57 17.49 3.63
CA PRO A 23 -35.68 16.16 3.03
C PRO A 23 -34.39 15.34 3.20
N PRO A 24 -34.50 14.00 3.21
CA PRO A 24 -33.33 13.14 3.13
C PRO A 24 -32.67 13.23 1.74
N ILE A 25 -31.37 12.96 1.67
CA ILE A 25 -30.65 12.83 0.40
C ILE A 25 -30.70 11.37 -0.04
N CYS A 26 -31.02 11.11 -1.31
CA CYS A 26 -31.35 9.77 -1.79
C CYS A 26 -30.42 9.36 -2.94
N PHE A 27 -29.87 8.15 -2.87
CA PHE A 27 -28.99 7.59 -3.91
C PHE A 27 -29.35 6.14 -4.24
N LEU A 28 -29.20 5.75 -5.49
CA LEU A 28 -29.12 4.34 -5.90
C LEU A 28 -27.80 3.74 -5.41
N LYS A 29 -27.83 2.45 -5.08
CA LYS A 29 -26.63 1.68 -4.73
C LYS A 29 -26.55 0.41 -5.59
N PRO A 30 -26.16 0.53 -6.87
CA PRO A 30 -26.09 -0.61 -7.78
C PRO A 30 -25.24 -1.76 -7.21
N THR A 31 -25.64 -3.01 -7.49
CA THR A 31 -24.77 -4.17 -7.25
C THR A 31 -23.75 -4.31 -8.39
N ALA A 32 -22.78 -5.22 -8.26
CA ALA A 32 -21.72 -5.41 -9.26
C ALA A 32 -22.23 -5.70 -10.69
N ASN A 33 -23.45 -6.23 -10.80
CA ASN A 33 -24.07 -6.57 -12.09
C ASN A 33 -25.15 -5.56 -12.50
N MET A 34 -25.16 -4.35 -11.93
CA MET A 34 -26.14 -3.30 -12.22
C MET A 34 -25.44 -2.02 -12.69
N GLY A 35 -25.91 -1.45 -13.80
CA GLY A 35 -25.56 -0.12 -14.27
C GLY A 35 -26.67 0.89 -13.95
N ILE A 36 -26.31 2.18 -13.85
CA ILE A 36 -27.26 3.28 -13.63
C ILE A 36 -27.80 3.76 -14.98
N SER A 37 -29.13 3.81 -15.09
CA SER A 37 -29.81 4.46 -16.21
C SER A 37 -30.01 5.94 -15.87
N VAL A 38 -29.23 6.83 -16.48
CA VAL A 38 -29.39 8.28 -16.30
C VAL A 38 -30.72 8.71 -16.92
N GLY A 39 -31.53 9.41 -16.14
CA GLY A 39 -32.90 9.73 -16.51
C GLY A 39 -33.39 11.01 -15.86
N LYS A 40 -34.70 11.25 -15.92
CA LYS A 40 -35.30 12.48 -15.38
C LYS A 40 -35.18 12.59 -13.86
N HIS A 41 -35.11 11.45 -13.19
CA HIS A 41 -35.15 11.34 -11.73
C HIS A 41 -33.83 10.89 -11.13
N VAL A 42 -32.81 10.58 -11.94
CA VAL A 42 -31.54 10.00 -11.48
C VAL A 42 -30.39 10.55 -12.33
N ASP A 43 -29.34 11.05 -11.70
CA ASP A 43 -28.12 11.50 -12.39
C ASP A 43 -27.09 10.36 -12.62
N ALA A 44 -25.97 10.68 -13.27
CA ALA A 44 -24.90 9.71 -13.53
C ALA A 44 -24.25 9.12 -12.27
N GLN A 45 -24.36 9.82 -11.14
CA GLN A 45 -23.86 9.41 -9.84
C GLN A 45 -24.90 8.60 -9.03
N GLY A 46 -26.09 8.39 -9.60
CA GLY A 46 -27.17 7.65 -8.95
C GLY A 46 -27.95 8.47 -7.93
N ARG A 47 -27.76 9.79 -7.88
CA ARG A 47 -28.53 10.67 -6.99
C ARG A 47 -29.95 10.81 -7.50
N ILE A 48 -30.91 10.67 -6.59
CA ILE A 48 -32.33 10.68 -6.92
C ILE A 48 -32.90 12.09 -6.74
N TYR A 49 -33.53 12.59 -7.80
CA TYR A 49 -34.22 13.88 -7.88
C TYR A 49 -35.72 13.65 -8.13
N LEU A 50 -36.52 13.85 -7.09
CA LEU A 50 -37.97 13.76 -7.17
C LEU A 50 -38.62 15.09 -6.79
N PRO A 51 -39.73 15.49 -7.45
CA PRO A 51 -40.50 16.67 -7.04
C PRO A 51 -40.91 16.62 -5.55
N TYR A 52 -41.15 15.42 -5.02
CA TYR A 52 -41.46 15.21 -3.59
C TYR A 52 -40.31 15.62 -2.66
N LEU A 53 -39.05 15.48 -3.08
CA LEU A 53 -37.88 15.93 -2.34
C LEU A 53 -37.73 17.46 -2.42
N GLN A 54 -38.06 18.06 -3.56
CA GLN A 54 -37.98 19.52 -3.75
C GLN A 54 -39.06 20.26 -2.98
N ASN A 55 -40.26 19.70 -2.89
CA ASN A 55 -41.42 20.28 -2.21
C ASN A 55 -41.60 19.75 -0.78
N TRP A 56 -40.51 19.31 -0.15
CA TRP A 56 -40.56 18.73 1.18
C TRP A 56 -41.03 19.74 2.23
N SER A 57 -42.11 19.42 2.94
CA SER A 57 -42.68 20.30 3.95
C SER A 57 -43.23 19.47 5.11
N HIS A 58 -42.55 19.50 6.25
CA HIS A 58 -43.04 18.85 7.47
C HIS A 58 -44.26 19.62 8.04
N PRO A 59 -45.33 18.93 8.50
CA PRO A 59 -45.48 17.47 8.66
C PRO A 59 -46.11 16.74 7.47
N LYS A 60 -46.37 17.43 6.36
CA LYS A 60 -47.04 16.85 5.18
C LYS A 60 -46.16 15.85 4.43
N SER A 61 -44.85 16.04 4.46
CA SER A 61 -43.87 15.16 3.80
C SER A 61 -43.22 14.23 4.81
N VAL A 62 -43.24 12.92 4.51
CA VAL A 62 -42.64 11.87 5.34
C VAL A 62 -41.96 10.82 4.46
N ILE A 63 -40.99 10.08 5.01
CA ILE A 63 -40.22 9.08 4.27
C ILE A 63 -41.12 8.02 3.62
N VAL A 64 -42.21 7.62 4.28
CA VAL A 64 -43.16 6.66 3.70
C VAL A 64 -43.82 7.20 2.43
N GLY A 65 -44.10 8.50 2.38
CA GLY A 65 -44.60 9.16 1.17
C GLY A 65 -43.55 9.21 0.06
N LEU A 66 -42.30 9.50 0.43
CA LEU A 66 -41.16 9.47 -0.50
C LEU A 66 -40.95 8.09 -1.13
N ILE A 67 -41.04 7.01 -0.34
CA ILE A 67 -40.92 5.63 -0.86
C ILE A 67 -42.06 5.32 -1.84
N LYS A 68 -43.29 5.75 -1.55
CA LYS A 68 -44.43 5.58 -2.48
C LYS A 68 -44.19 6.32 -3.80
N GLU A 69 -43.67 7.54 -3.73
CA GLU A 69 -43.33 8.32 -4.93
C GLU A 69 -42.21 7.64 -5.74
N MET A 70 -41.15 7.16 -5.08
CA MET A 70 -40.07 6.40 -5.72
C MET A 70 -40.60 5.15 -6.42
N ILE A 71 -41.50 4.39 -5.78
CA ILE A 71 -42.11 3.21 -6.38
C ILE A 71 -42.91 3.61 -7.61
N ALA A 72 -43.73 4.67 -7.55
CA ALA A 72 -44.51 5.13 -8.71
C ALA A 72 -43.61 5.54 -9.88
N LYS A 73 -42.56 6.33 -9.62
CA LYS A 73 -41.67 6.83 -10.67
C LYS A 73 -40.74 5.76 -11.25
N PHE A 74 -40.21 4.87 -10.42
CA PHE A 74 -39.35 3.78 -10.90
C PHE A 74 -40.13 2.62 -11.53
N GLN A 75 -41.46 2.62 -11.46
CA GLN A 75 -42.32 1.77 -12.28
C GLN A 75 -42.55 2.32 -13.69
N GLU A 76 -42.44 3.64 -13.88
CA GLU A 76 -42.54 4.28 -15.19
C GLU A 76 -41.19 4.23 -15.93
N GLU A 77 -40.10 4.54 -15.22
CA GLU A 77 -38.73 4.61 -15.75
C GLU A 77 -37.76 3.85 -14.82
N LEU A 78 -37.24 2.71 -15.28
CA LEU A 78 -36.30 1.91 -14.50
C LEU A 78 -34.96 2.65 -14.34
N PRO A 79 -34.51 2.90 -13.10
CA PRO A 79 -33.29 3.66 -12.86
C PRO A 79 -32.00 2.81 -12.96
N LEU A 80 -32.13 1.50 -13.16
CA LEU A 80 -31.03 0.55 -13.23
C LEU A 80 -31.24 -0.44 -14.39
N TYR A 81 -30.14 -0.91 -14.99
CA TYR A 81 -30.14 -2.00 -15.96
C TYR A 81 -29.14 -3.09 -15.56
N SER A 82 -29.33 -4.31 -16.05
CA SER A 82 -28.41 -5.43 -15.79
C SER A 82 -27.18 -5.35 -16.70
N LEU A 83 -25.99 -5.49 -16.11
CA LEU A 83 -24.75 -5.72 -16.85
C LEU A 83 -24.58 -7.24 -17.06
N PRO A 84 -24.12 -7.69 -18.25
CA PRO A 84 -23.84 -9.10 -18.47
C PRO A 84 -22.77 -9.58 -17.49
N SER A 85 -22.98 -10.76 -16.90
CA SER A 85 -22.03 -11.38 -16.00
C SER A 85 -20.70 -11.59 -16.73
N SER A 86 -19.61 -11.08 -16.14
CA SER A 86 -18.24 -11.13 -16.67
C SER A 86 -17.68 -12.53 -16.99
N ASP A 87 -18.45 -13.61 -16.80
CA ASP A 87 -18.07 -14.97 -17.16
C ASP A 87 -18.37 -15.35 -18.61
N GLU A 88 -19.42 -14.81 -19.25
CA GLU A 88 -19.73 -15.14 -20.66
C GLU A 88 -18.67 -14.59 -21.63
N ALA A 89 -18.20 -13.36 -21.38
CA ALA A 89 -17.11 -12.77 -22.14
C ALA A 89 -15.78 -13.53 -21.95
N ARG A 90 -15.50 -14.04 -20.74
CA ARG A 90 -14.33 -14.90 -20.47
C ARG A 90 -14.42 -16.24 -21.19
N GLN A 91 -15.61 -16.82 -21.29
CA GLN A 91 -15.81 -18.13 -21.90
C GLN A 91 -15.62 -18.09 -23.43
N VAL A 92 -16.06 -16.99 -24.08
CA VAL A 92 -15.82 -16.77 -25.52
C VAL A 92 -14.33 -16.60 -25.82
N ASP A 93 -13.59 -15.84 -24.99
CA ASP A 93 -12.13 -15.67 -25.17
C ASP A 93 -11.34 -16.96 -24.89
N LEU A 94 -11.76 -17.76 -23.89
CA LEU A 94 -11.19 -19.07 -23.60
C LEU A 94 -11.45 -20.06 -24.75
N LEU A 95 -12.65 -20.07 -25.32
CA LEU A 95 -13.00 -20.92 -26.47
C LEU A 95 -12.21 -20.51 -27.72
N ALA A 96 -12.03 -19.20 -27.96
CA ALA A 96 -11.21 -18.68 -29.05
C ALA A 96 -9.71 -19.03 -28.89
N TYR A 97 -9.21 -19.02 -27.65
CA TYR A 97 -7.85 -19.41 -27.31
C TYR A 97 -7.61 -20.92 -27.44
N ILE A 98 -8.58 -21.73 -27.00
CA ILE A 98 -8.52 -23.21 -27.11
C ILE A 98 -8.59 -23.65 -28.57
N ALA A 99 -9.43 -22.99 -29.40
CA ALA A 99 -9.51 -23.24 -30.84
C ALA A 99 -8.16 -22.99 -31.55
N LYS A 100 -7.47 -21.91 -31.18
CA LYS A 100 -6.11 -21.61 -31.66
C LYS A 100 -5.04 -22.64 -31.27
N ILE A 101 -5.27 -23.40 -30.20
CA ILE A 101 -4.35 -24.44 -29.72
C ILE A 101 -4.67 -25.81 -30.33
N THR A 102 -5.93 -26.05 -30.69
CA THR A 102 -6.37 -27.34 -31.26
C THR A 102 -6.08 -27.46 -32.75
N GLU A 103 -6.05 -26.35 -33.49
CA GLU A 103 -5.63 -26.32 -34.90
C GLU A 103 -4.12 -26.08 -35.03
N GLY A 104 -3.33 -27.10 -34.70
CA GLY A 104 -1.89 -27.06 -34.92
C GLY A 104 -1.54 -27.18 -36.41
N VAL A 105 -1.13 -26.08 -37.07
CA VAL A 105 -0.30 -26.10 -38.29
C VAL A 105 0.71 -24.95 -38.30
N SER A 106 1.88 -25.34 -38.79
CA SER A 106 3.18 -24.70 -39.00
C SER A 106 3.24 -23.48 -39.93
N ASP A 107 4.22 -22.63 -39.60
CA ASP A 107 5.10 -21.81 -40.45
C ASP A 107 4.57 -20.69 -41.36
N ILE A 108 5.23 -19.54 -41.16
CA ILE A 108 5.60 -18.47 -42.11
C ILE A 108 4.43 -17.66 -42.70
N ASP A 109 4.18 -16.50 -42.09
CA ASP A 109 4.43 -15.25 -42.80
C ASP A 109 4.68 -14.09 -41.83
N SER A 110 5.91 -13.59 -41.91
CA SER A 110 6.36 -12.38 -41.23
C SER A 110 6.03 -11.19 -42.10
N LYS A 111 4.95 -10.48 -41.77
CA LYS A 111 4.81 -9.02 -41.95
C LYS A 111 3.47 -8.51 -41.40
N ASN A 112 3.56 -7.37 -40.73
CA ASN A 112 2.47 -6.47 -40.35
C ASN A 112 1.64 -6.83 -39.11
N TRP A 113 2.30 -6.87 -37.94
CA TRP A 113 1.64 -6.49 -36.69
C TRP A 113 2.45 -5.37 -36.06
N VAL A 114 1.88 -4.17 -36.11
CA VAL A 114 2.37 -2.95 -35.47
C VAL A 114 2.64 -3.25 -33.99
N ASN A 115 3.82 -2.86 -33.51
CA ASN A 115 4.23 -2.91 -32.11
C ASN A 115 3.16 -2.26 -31.20
N HIS A 116 2.25 -3.07 -30.66
CA HIS A 116 1.67 -2.80 -29.35
C HIS A 116 2.55 -3.51 -28.34
N GLU A 117 3.60 -2.82 -27.88
CA GLU A 117 4.23 -3.15 -26.61
C GLU A 117 3.10 -3.18 -25.57
N HIS A 118 2.81 -4.36 -25.02
CA HIS A 118 1.99 -4.47 -23.82
C HIS A 118 2.74 -3.73 -22.70
N LYS A 119 2.50 -2.42 -22.57
CA LYS A 119 3.07 -1.59 -21.52
C LYS A 119 2.63 -2.19 -20.20
N THR A 120 3.57 -2.77 -19.45
CA THR A 120 3.25 -3.40 -18.17
C THR A 120 2.78 -2.32 -17.21
N VAL A 121 1.50 -2.36 -16.83
CA VAL A 121 0.89 -1.37 -15.94
C VAL A 121 1.54 -1.46 -14.55
N ASN A 122 2.09 -0.34 -14.07
CA ASN A 122 2.62 -0.19 -12.72
C ASN A 122 1.47 -0.01 -11.73
N LYS A 123 0.82 -1.13 -11.36
CA LYS A 123 -0.20 -1.14 -10.30
C LYS A 123 0.46 -1.23 -8.91
N ILE A 124 0.11 -0.33 -8.01
CA ILE A 124 0.60 -0.29 -6.62
C ILE A 124 -0.60 -0.29 -5.67
N THR A 125 -0.53 -1.09 -4.60
CA THR A 125 -1.56 -1.10 -3.54
C THR A 125 -0.98 -0.57 -2.23
N VAL A 126 -1.67 0.36 -1.59
CA VAL A 126 -1.42 0.83 -0.22
C VAL A 126 -2.49 0.26 0.69
N VAL A 127 -2.08 -0.46 1.74
CA VAL A 127 -2.97 -1.09 2.72
C VAL A 127 -3.01 -0.23 3.97
N GLY A 128 -4.18 0.36 4.23
CA GLY A 128 -4.48 1.21 5.38
C GLY A 128 -4.77 2.68 5.02
N GLY A 129 -5.97 3.16 5.32
CA GLY A 129 -6.38 4.56 5.13
C GLY A 129 -5.96 5.54 6.23
N GLY A 130 -4.97 5.20 7.06
CA GLY A 130 -4.44 6.10 8.10
C GLY A 130 -3.50 7.18 7.53
N GLU A 131 -3.05 8.12 8.38
CA GLU A 131 -2.17 9.22 7.94
C GLU A 131 -0.96 8.77 7.13
N LEU A 132 -0.33 7.65 7.52
CA LEU A 132 0.81 7.10 6.79
C LEU A 132 0.42 6.59 5.40
N GLY A 133 -0.72 5.90 5.27
CA GLY A 133 -1.22 5.42 3.99
C GLY A 133 -1.64 6.56 3.05
N ILE A 134 -2.27 7.60 3.59
CA ILE A 134 -2.57 8.84 2.85
C ILE A 134 -1.27 9.52 2.40
N ALA A 135 -0.28 9.66 3.29
CA ALA A 135 1.02 10.24 2.95
C ALA A 135 1.75 9.45 1.85
N CYS A 136 1.72 8.11 1.90
CA CYS A 136 2.27 7.26 0.84
C CYS A 136 1.52 7.47 -0.48
N THR A 137 0.18 7.45 -0.44
CA THR A 137 -0.70 7.65 -1.60
C THR A 137 -0.41 8.98 -2.30
N LEU A 138 -0.37 10.08 -1.54
CA LEU A 138 -0.06 11.41 -2.05
C LEU A 138 1.36 11.50 -2.59
N ALA A 139 2.36 10.95 -1.90
CA ALA A 139 3.76 11.00 -2.35
C ALA A 139 3.98 10.18 -3.64
N ILE A 140 3.34 9.01 -3.75
CA ILE A 140 3.41 8.16 -4.95
C ILE A 140 2.72 8.84 -6.13
N SER A 141 1.56 9.44 -5.88
CA SER A 141 0.78 10.18 -6.90
C SER A 141 1.53 11.42 -7.38
N ALA A 142 2.09 12.22 -6.46
CA ALA A 142 2.84 13.43 -6.78
C ALA A 142 4.09 13.17 -7.62
N LYS A 143 4.74 12.01 -7.44
CA LYS A 143 5.88 11.58 -8.27
C LYS A 143 5.47 10.89 -9.58
N GLY A 144 4.19 10.60 -9.79
CA GLY A 144 3.72 9.88 -10.98
C GLY A 144 4.31 8.47 -11.13
N ILE A 145 4.58 7.77 -10.01
CA ILE A 145 5.25 6.46 -10.02
C ILE A 145 4.30 5.34 -10.50
N ALA A 146 3.02 5.45 -10.17
CA ALA A 146 2.00 4.44 -10.43
C ALA A 146 1.18 4.77 -11.68
N ASP A 147 0.96 3.79 -12.55
CA ASP A 147 -0.06 3.87 -13.59
C ASP A 147 -1.47 3.68 -13.00
N ARG A 148 -1.57 2.89 -11.92
CA ARG A 148 -2.78 2.71 -11.11
C ARG A 148 -2.40 2.50 -9.65
N LEU A 149 -3.04 3.24 -8.76
CA LEU A 149 -2.83 3.14 -7.32
C LEU A 149 -4.13 2.74 -6.64
N VAL A 150 -4.09 1.72 -5.79
CA VAL A 150 -5.23 1.28 -4.99
C VAL A 150 -4.94 1.59 -3.53
N LEU A 151 -5.85 2.33 -2.88
CA LEU A 151 -5.84 2.53 -1.44
C LEU A 151 -6.90 1.62 -0.81
N LEU A 152 -6.44 0.62 -0.05
CA LEU A 152 -7.32 -0.25 0.72
C LEU A 152 -7.59 0.36 2.10
N ASP A 153 -8.80 0.89 2.27
CA ASP A 153 -9.27 1.39 3.57
C ASP A 153 -10.01 0.29 4.33
N LEU A 154 -9.30 -0.36 5.25
CA LEU A 154 -9.81 -1.46 6.06
C LEU A 154 -10.50 -0.99 7.35
N SER A 155 -10.65 0.32 7.54
CA SER A 155 -11.37 0.85 8.70
C SER A 155 -12.89 0.74 8.53
N GLU A 156 -13.60 0.44 9.62
CA GLU A 156 -15.08 0.38 9.59
C GLU A 156 -15.65 1.76 9.24
N GLU A 157 -15.20 2.78 9.96
CA GLU A 157 -15.49 4.18 9.69
C GLU A 157 -14.45 4.80 8.75
N THR A 158 -14.90 5.30 7.61
CA THR A 158 -14.02 5.99 6.66
C THR A 158 -13.37 7.19 7.34
N LYS A 159 -12.04 7.18 7.45
CA LYS A 159 -11.28 8.29 8.05
C LYS A 159 -11.40 9.55 7.18
N GLY A 160 -11.34 10.72 7.83
CA GLY A 160 -11.40 12.02 7.14
C GLY A 160 -10.44 12.12 5.96
N GLY A 161 -9.19 11.68 6.12
CA GLY A 161 -8.21 11.69 5.03
C GLY A 161 -8.57 10.82 3.81
N VAL A 162 -9.28 9.71 4.00
CA VAL A 162 -9.77 8.87 2.87
C VAL A 162 -10.95 9.55 2.17
N MET A 163 -11.86 10.14 2.96
CA MET A 163 -12.97 10.93 2.42
C MET A 163 -12.45 12.12 1.61
N ASP A 164 -11.41 12.81 2.08
CA ASP A 164 -10.79 13.90 1.34
C ASP A 164 -10.18 13.40 0.02
N LEU A 165 -9.46 12.27 0.01
CA LEU A 165 -8.94 11.69 -1.24
C LEU A 165 -10.04 11.35 -2.24
N ASP A 166 -11.19 10.86 -1.77
CA ASP A 166 -12.36 10.55 -2.61
C ASP A 166 -12.95 11.84 -3.21
N ILE A 167 -13.12 12.88 -2.39
CA ILE A 167 -13.58 14.22 -2.81
C ILE A 167 -12.67 14.81 -3.89
N PHE A 168 -11.35 14.73 -3.70
CA PHE A 168 -10.39 15.27 -4.66
C PHE A 168 -10.20 14.39 -5.90
N SER A 169 -10.68 13.13 -5.88
CA SER A 169 -10.73 12.23 -7.04
C SER A 169 -9.42 12.22 -7.84
N LEU A 170 -8.31 11.91 -7.16
CA LEU A 170 -6.99 11.91 -7.78
C LEU A 170 -6.96 10.97 -9.00
N PRO A 171 -6.35 11.40 -10.13
CA PRO A 171 -6.27 10.55 -11.30
C PRO A 171 -5.49 9.28 -10.97
N ASN A 172 -5.97 8.15 -11.49
CA ASN A 172 -5.38 6.82 -11.32
C ASN A 172 -5.40 6.27 -9.88
N VAL A 173 -6.07 6.93 -8.93
CA VAL A 173 -6.25 6.45 -7.56
C VAL A 173 -7.63 5.83 -7.39
N GLU A 174 -7.68 4.60 -6.91
CA GLU A 174 -8.90 3.87 -6.58
C GLU A 174 -8.93 3.60 -5.08
N ILE A 175 -9.99 4.02 -4.40
CA ILE A 175 -10.22 3.71 -2.99
C ILE A 175 -11.17 2.53 -2.91
N SER A 176 -10.78 1.48 -2.20
CA SER A 176 -11.60 0.27 -2.03
C SER A 176 -11.53 -0.28 -0.61
N LYS A 177 -12.58 -0.97 -0.19
CA LYS A 177 -12.58 -1.80 1.03
C LYS A 177 -12.40 -3.30 0.72
N ASP A 178 -12.49 -3.69 -0.55
CA ASP A 178 -12.33 -5.09 -0.98
C ASP A 178 -10.87 -5.38 -1.34
N LEU A 179 -10.30 -6.41 -0.69
CA LEU A 179 -8.95 -6.88 -0.94
C LEU A 179 -8.73 -7.32 -2.40
N SER A 180 -9.78 -7.77 -3.09
CA SER A 180 -9.68 -8.19 -4.50
C SER A 180 -9.23 -7.05 -5.43
N ALA A 181 -9.52 -5.80 -5.06
CA ALA A 181 -9.07 -4.61 -5.79
C ALA A 181 -7.53 -4.52 -5.85
N SER A 182 -6.80 -5.18 -4.95
CA SER A 182 -5.33 -5.23 -4.97
C SER A 182 -4.73 -6.14 -6.06
N ALA A 183 -5.53 -6.92 -6.77
CA ALA A 183 -5.03 -7.96 -7.67
C ALA A 183 -4.01 -7.47 -8.70
N HIS A 184 -2.96 -8.26 -8.93
CA HIS A 184 -1.87 -7.99 -9.88
C HIS A 184 -1.05 -6.72 -9.57
N SER A 185 -0.89 -6.37 -8.29
CA SER A 185 0.00 -5.27 -7.90
C SER A 185 1.47 -5.65 -8.04
N LYS A 186 2.29 -4.73 -8.56
CA LYS A 186 3.76 -4.86 -8.55
C LYS A 186 4.32 -4.63 -7.15
N VAL A 187 3.70 -3.74 -6.37
CA VAL A 187 4.08 -3.49 -4.96
C VAL A 187 2.81 -3.40 -4.09
N VAL A 188 2.83 -4.08 -2.95
CA VAL A 188 1.80 -3.98 -1.91
C VAL A 188 2.45 -3.41 -0.64
N ILE A 189 1.96 -2.27 -0.17
CA ILE A 189 2.56 -1.48 0.91
C ILE A 189 1.69 -1.61 2.16
N PHE A 190 2.23 -2.17 3.23
CA PHE A 190 1.52 -2.34 4.50
C PHE A 190 1.78 -1.12 5.41
N THR A 191 0.73 -0.34 5.69
CA THR A 191 0.79 0.83 6.59
C THR A 191 -0.15 0.71 7.78
N VAL A 192 -0.92 -0.38 7.86
CA VAL A 192 -1.86 -0.64 8.95
C VAL A 192 -1.13 -0.90 10.26
N ASN A 193 -1.60 -0.26 11.33
CA ASN A 193 -1.12 -0.45 12.69
C ASN A 193 -2.31 -0.34 13.65
N SER A 194 -2.38 -1.27 14.58
CA SER A 194 -3.23 -1.25 15.77
C SER A 194 -2.43 -0.64 16.91
N LEU A 195 -2.78 0.57 17.32
CA LEU A 195 -2.23 1.24 18.50
C LEU A 195 -3.19 1.12 19.69
N GLY A 196 -3.94 0.01 19.78
CA GLY A 196 -5.03 -0.17 20.74
C GLY A 196 -4.66 0.18 22.19
N SER A 197 -5.67 0.31 23.05
CA SER A 197 -5.53 0.68 24.48
C SER A 197 -4.90 -0.39 25.38
N SER A 198 -4.13 -1.32 24.80
CA SER A 198 -3.49 -2.43 25.50
C SER A 198 -2.44 -1.96 26.49
N GLN A 199 -2.27 -2.70 27.59
CA GLN A 199 -1.37 -2.33 28.67
C GLN A 199 0.09 -2.72 28.43
N SER A 200 0.37 -3.77 27.63
CA SER A 200 1.74 -4.23 27.36
C SER A 200 2.16 -4.04 25.89
N TYR A 201 3.45 -3.80 25.67
CA TYR A 201 4.04 -3.71 24.34
C TYR A 201 3.85 -5.00 23.53
N LEU A 202 3.98 -6.16 24.18
CA LEU A 202 3.78 -7.47 23.55
C LEU A 202 2.34 -7.61 23.00
N ASP A 203 1.34 -7.17 23.75
CA ASP A 203 -0.06 -7.25 23.31
C ASP A 203 -0.34 -6.33 22.11
N VAL A 204 0.30 -5.17 22.05
CA VAL A 204 0.23 -4.25 20.90
C VAL A 204 0.83 -4.92 19.65
N VAL A 205 2.00 -5.54 19.79
CA VAL A 205 2.64 -6.27 18.68
C VAL A 205 1.78 -7.47 18.27
N GLN A 206 1.24 -8.25 19.21
CA GLN A 206 0.38 -9.39 18.92
C GLN A 206 -0.91 -8.96 18.18
N SER A 207 -1.51 -7.83 18.57
CA SER A 207 -2.67 -7.26 17.87
C SER A 207 -2.35 -6.96 16.40
N ASN A 208 -1.16 -6.43 16.12
CA ASN A 208 -0.68 -6.22 14.74
C ASN A 208 -0.45 -7.55 14.00
N VAL A 209 0.10 -8.57 14.67
CA VAL A 209 0.29 -9.90 14.08
C VAL A 209 -1.05 -10.52 13.69
N ASP A 210 -2.05 -10.44 14.55
CA ASP A 210 -3.38 -11.01 14.28
C ASP A 210 -4.06 -10.31 13.10
N MET A 211 -3.90 -8.99 12.99
CA MET A 211 -4.35 -8.23 11.82
C MET A 211 -3.62 -8.69 10.53
N PHE A 212 -2.30 -8.88 10.60
CA PHE A 212 -1.51 -9.34 9.46
C PHE A 212 -1.88 -10.77 9.04
N ARG A 213 -2.25 -11.65 9.98
CA ARG A 213 -2.72 -13.01 9.70
C ARG A 213 -3.96 -13.01 8.80
N ALA A 214 -4.86 -12.04 8.98
CA ALA A 214 -6.05 -11.89 8.16
C ALA A 214 -5.77 -11.29 6.77
N LEU A 215 -4.74 -10.43 6.64
CA LEU A 215 -4.51 -9.62 5.44
C LEU A 215 -3.44 -10.21 4.50
N VAL A 216 -2.30 -10.61 5.04
CA VAL A 216 -1.11 -10.97 4.25
C VAL A 216 -1.38 -12.16 3.31
N PRO A 217 -2.01 -13.27 3.73
CA PRO A 217 -2.26 -14.40 2.84
C PRO A 217 -3.16 -14.02 1.65
N ALA A 218 -4.21 -13.24 1.88
CA ALA A 218 -5.14 -12.80 0.84
C ALA A 218 -4.46 -11.85 -0.16
N LEU A 219 -3.71 -10.85 0.34
CA LEU A 219 -2.98 -9.90 -0.51
C LEU A 219 -1.86 -10.59 -1.31
N GLY A 220 -1.16 -11.54 -0.69
CA GLY A 220 -0.18 -12.39 -1.36
C GLY A 220 -0.82 -13.24 -2.47
N HIS A 221 -2.01 -13.80 -2.23
CA HIS A 221 -2.76 -14.56 -3.22
C HIS A 221 -3.20 -13.70 -4.42
N TYR A 222 -3.69 -12.48 -4.19
CA TYR A 222 -4.09 -11.56 -5.26
C TYR A 222 -2.90 -10.98 -6.04
N SER A 223 -1.71 -10.90 -5.43
CA SER A 223 -0.51 -10.29 -6.02
C SER A 223 0.74 -11.17 -5.89
N GLN A 224 0.66 -12.41 -6.36
CA GLN A 224 1.68 -13.46 -6.18
C GLN A 224 3.08 -13.11 -6.73
N HIS A 225 3.14 -12.18 -7.69
CA HIS A 225 4.38 -11.77 -8.35
C HIS A 225 4.96 -10.45 -7.79
N GLY A 226 4.23 -9.75 -6.93
CA GLY A 226 4.63 -8.44 -6.41
C GLY A 226 5.71 -8.48 -5.33
N VAL A 227 6.14 -7.30 -4.92
CA VAL A 227 6.97 -7.05 -3.73
C VAL A 227 6.08 -6.57 -2.59
N LEU A 228 6.25 -7.16 -1.40
CA LEU A 228 5.58 -6.75 -0.18
C LEU A 228 6.49 -5.78 0.57
N LEU A 229 6.05 -4.53 0.73
CA LEU A 229 6.77 -3.47 1.41
C LEU A 229 6.09 -3.13 2.75
N VAL A 230 6.77 -3.37 3.86
CA VAL A 230 6.21 -3.22 5.21
C VAL A 230 6.67 -1.92 5.84
N ALA A 231 5.72 -1.03 6.13
CA ALA A 231 5.91 0.22 6.86
C ALA A 231 5.26 0.21 8.26
N SER A 232 4.44 -0.80 8.56
CA SER A 232 3.88 -1.09 9.88
C SER A 232 4.96 -1.36 10.92
N GLN A 233 4.68 -1.05 12.19
CA GLN A 233 5.68 -1.05 13.27
C GLN A 233 5.30 -2.08 14.35
N PRO A 234 6.29 -2.69 15.03
CA PRO A 234 7.74 -2.58 14.81
C PRO A 234 8.18 -3.27 13.50
N VAL A 235 8.88 -2.54 12.63
CA VAL A 235 9.03 -2.93 11.21
C VAL A 235 9.76 -4.25 11.02
N GLU A 236 10.79 -4.55 11.82
CA GLU A 236 11.57 -5.78 11.74
C GLU A 236 10.68 -7.01 11.97
N ILE A 237 9.86 -6.96 13.03
CA ILE A 237 8.96 -8.04 13.40
C ILE A 237 7.82 -8.15 12.39
N MET A 238 7.21 -7.03 12.00
CA MET A 238 6.11 -7.05 11.03
C MET A 238 6.58 -7.52 9.65
N THR A 239 7.84 -7.28 9.28
CA THR A 239 8.44 -7.83 8.04
C THR A 239 8.65 -9.33 8.14
N TYR A 240 9.17 -9.83 9.26
CA TYR A 240 9.28 -11.27 9.53
C TYR A 240 7.92 -11.97 9.47
N VAL A 241 6.91 -11.40 10.14
CA VAL A 241 5.53 -11.91 10.16
C VAL A 241 4.95 -11.94 8.74
N THR A 242 5.13 -10.86 7.97
CA THR A 242 4.71 -10.79 6.57
C THR A 242 5.37 -11.88 5.73
N TRP A 243 6.67 -12.13 5.93
CA TRP A 243 7.40 -13.17 5.21
C TRP A 243 6.84 -14.57 5.53
N LYS A 244 6.63 -14.88 6.81
CA LYS A 244 6.07 -16.17 7.24
C LYS A 244 4.65 -16.40 6.72
N LEU A 245 3.79 -15.37 6.76
CA LEU A 245 2.39 -15.48 6.36
C LEU A 245 2.18 -15.46 4.84
N SER A 246 3.06 -14.81 4.08
CA SER A 246 2.93 -14.72 2.62
C SER A 246 3.47 -15.94 1.87
N ALA A 247 4.38 -16.70 2.49
CA ALA A 247 5.19 -17.72 1.82
C ALA A 247 5.97 -17.19 0.60
N PHE A 248 6.24 -15.89 0.54
CA PHE A 248 7.02 -15.29 -0.53
C PHE A 248 8.52 -15.61 -0.35
N PRO A 249 9.29 -15.63 -1.45
CA PRO A 249 10.74 -15.68 -1.34
C PRO A 249 11.24 -14.40 -0.65
N VAL A 250 12.27 -14.55 0.18
CA VAL A 250 12.73 -13.52 1.11
C VAL A 250 13.08 -12.19 0.43
N ASN A 251 13.59 -12.24 -0.81
CA ASN A 251 13.96 -11.05 -1.57
C ASN A 251 12.77 -10.15 -1.94
N ARG A 252 11.52 -10.67 -1.88
CA ARG A 252 10.30 -9.92 -2.20
C ARG A 252 9.53 -9.44 -0.98
N VAL A 253 10.06 -9.62 0.23
CA VAL A 253 9.45 -9.10 1.47
C VAL A 253 10.44 -8.17 2.14
N ILE A 254 10.12 -6.88 2.14
CA ILE A 254 11.05 -5.80 2.48
C ILE A 254 10.39 -4.90 3.52
N GLY A 255 11.07 -4.59 4.61
CA GLY A 255 10.65 -3.54 5.54
C GLY A 255 11.29 -2.20 5.19
N ILE A 256 10.63 -1.08 5.49
CA ILE A 256 11.19 0.26 5.24
C ILE A 256 12.49 0.52 6.02
N GLY A 257 12.69 -0.17 7.15
CA GLY A 257 13.88 -0.14 7.99
C GLY A 257 14.43 1.27 8.24
N CYS A 258 15.74 1.37 8.10
CA CYS A 258 16.49 2.61 8.32
C CYS A 258 16.66 3.44 7.03
N ASN A 259 15.79 3.30 6.02
CA ASN A 259 15.92 4.02 4.74
C ASN A 259 15.83 5.53 4.95
N LEU A 260 14.80 5.99 5.67
CA LEU A 260 14.62 7.41 5.98
C LEU A 260 15.79 7.96 6.80
N ASP A 261 16.26 7.19 7.78
CA ASP A 261 17.39 7.58 8.63
C ASP A 261 18.69 7.67 7.83
N SER A 262 18.94 6.74 6.91
CA SER A 262 20.09 6.77 6.01
C SER A 262 20.06 7.98 5.08
N GLN A 263 18.92 8.26 4.44
CA GLN A 263 18.79 9.44 3.57
C GLN A 263 18.96 10.75 4.34
N ARG A 264 18.43 10.84 5.56
CA ARG A 264 18.64 11.99 6.44
C ARG A 264 20.12 12.12 6.82
N LEU A 265 20.79 11.04 7.17
CA LEU A 265 22.21 11.04 7.53
C LEU A 265 23.08 11.52 6.37
N GLN A 266 22.87 10.96 5.17
CA GLN A 266 23.55 11.38 3.95
C GLN A 266 23.30 12.87 3.65
N TYR A 267 22.05 13.33 3.76
CA TYR A 267 21.71 14.74 3.60
C TYR A 267 22.44 15.65 4.60
N ILE A 268 22.50 15.25 5.88
CA ILE A 268 23.21 16.01 6.92
C ILE A 268 24.69 16.13 6.59
N ILE A 269 25.35 15.02 6.22
CA ILE A 269 26.78 15.05 5.89
C ILE A 269 27.05 15.95 4.68
N THR A 270 26.30 15.77 3.60
CA THR A 270 26.55 16.50 2.34
C THR A 270 26.13 17.96 2.41
N ASN A 271 24.96 18.27 2.98
CA ASN A 271 24.37 19.61 2.88
C ASN A 271 24.51 20.45 4.16
N VAL A 272 24.43 19.83 5.33
CA VAL A 272 24.52 20.56 6.62
C VAL A 272 25.97 20.71 7.05
N LEU A 273 26.73 19.62 7.03
CA LEU A 273 28.14 19.62 7.41
C LEU A 273 29.06 19.99 6.23
N LYS A 274 28.51 20.04 5.00
CA LYS A 274 29.24 20.37 3.76
C LYS A 274 30.50 19.52 3.57
N ALA A 275 30.47 18.29 4.07
CA ALA A 275 31.55 17.33 3.86
C ALA A 275 31.36 16.71 2.47
N GLN A 276 32.44 16.60 1.70
CA GLN A 276 32.46 15.81 0.48
C GLN A 276 32.96 14.40 0.80
N PRO A 277 32.06 13.42 1.04
CA PRO A 277 32.49 12.04 1.05
C PRO A 277 32.87 11.69 -0.39
N SER A 278 34.16 11.41 -0.61
CA SER A 278 34.75 11.06 -1.90
C SER A 278 34.19 9.74 -2.45
N GLY A 279 32.95 9.76 -2.97
CA GLY A 279 32.24 8.60 -3.53
C GLY A 279 31.70 7.60 -2.51
N LYS A 280 31.97 7.79 -1.20
CA LYS A 280 31.53 6.88 -0.15
C LYS A 280 30.15 7.24 0.38
N GLN A 281 29.29 6.24 0.54
CA GLN A 281 27.99 6.42 1.15
C GLN A 281 27.99 5.85 2.57
N VAL A 282 27.44 6.63 3.49
CA VAL A 282 27.14 6.20 4.85
C VAL A 282 25.71 5.68 4.92
N TRP A 283 25.48 4.65 5.71
CA TRP A 283 24.19 4.02 5.90
C TRP A 283 23.90 3.89 7.39
N VAL A 284 22.64 4.04 7.77
CA VAL A 284 22.16 3.59 9.07
C VAL A 284 21.62 2.18 8.88
N ILE A 285 22.10 1.23 9.67
CA ILE A 285 21.75 -0.20 9.60
C ILE A 285 21.27 -0.70 10.97
N GLY A 286 20.77 -1.94 11.01
CA GLY A 286 20.27 -2.57 12.23
C GLY A 286 18.77 -2.35 12.46
N GLU A 287 18.37 -2.28 13.72
CA GLU A 287 16.98 -2.08 14.14
C GLU A 287 16.56 -0.61 13.96
N GLN A 288 15.35 -0.38 13.46
CA GLN A 288 14.77 0.95 13.44
C GLN A 288 14.43 1.42 14.86
N GLY A 289 15.19 2.38 15.39
CA GLY A 289 14.96 2.86 16.75
C GLY A 289 15.97 3.91 17.23
N GLU A 290 16.19 3.97 18.53
CA GLU A 290 17.20 4.87 19.12
C GLU A 290 18.63 4.36 18.92
N ASP A 291 18.83 3.03 18.92
CA ASP A 291 20.12 2.36 18.77
C ASP A 291 20.58 2.22 17.31
N LYS A 292 20.56 3.35 16.60
CA LYS A 292 20.96 3.46 15.19
C LYS A 292 22.45 3.15 15.01
N VAL A 293 22.78 2.28 14.06
CA VAL A 293 24.17 1.88 13.79
C VAL A 293 24.65 2.48 12.46
N PRO A 294 25.52 3.51 12.45
CA PRO A 294 26.10 4.01 11.21
C PRO A 294 27.18 3.06 10.68
N THR A 295 27.19 2.81 9.37
CA THR A 295 28.23 2.06 8.68
C THR A 295 28.60 2.75 7.37
N TRP A 296 29.85 2.58 6.94
CA TRP A 296 30.35 3.17 5.69
C TRP A 296 30.53 2.09 4.63
N GLY A 297 30.00 2.31 3.43
CA GLY A 297 30.23 1.44 2.27
C GLY A 297 31.49 1.84 1.47
N GLY A 298 32.14 0.85 0.85
CA GLY A 298 33.25 1.04 -0.11
C GLY A 298 34.63 0.59 0.38
N GLN A 299 35.54 0.26 -0.55
CA GLN A 299 36.83 -0.39 -0.26
C GLN A 299 38.03 0.55 -0.01
N GLU A 300 38.05 1.80 -0.50
CA GLU A 300 39.30 2.60 -0.50
C GLU A 300 39.34 3.73 0.54
N GLU A 301 40.23 3.67 1.53
CA GLU A 301 40.35 4.66 2.61
C GLU A 301 41.07 5.96 2.19
N VAL A 302 40.30 6.97 1.78
CA VAL A 302 40.82 8.36 1.65
C VAL A 302 40.71 9.16 2.97
N MET A 303 39.87 8.72 3.91
CA MET A 303 39.61 9.43 5.18
C MET A 303 40.06 8.58 6.38
N SER A 304 40.77 9.23 7.31
CA SER A 304 41.24 8.57 8.54
C SER A 304 40.06 7.98 9.35
N PRO A 305 40.26 6.84 10.04
CA PRO A 305 39.23 6.25 10.91
C PRO A 305 38.69 7.25 11.95
N ASN A 306 39.55 8.06 12.57
CA ASN A 306 39.13 9.04 13.58
C ASN A 306 38.21 10.13 13.01
N SER A 307 38.54 10.64 11.81
CA SER A 307 37.69 11.64 11.15
C SER A 307 36.33 11.07 10.75
N ARG A 308 36.27 9.79 10.34
CA ARG A 308 35.01 9.08 10.05
C ARG A 308 34.11 8.98 11.28
N VAL A 309 34.68 8.55 12.41
CA VAL A 309 33.94 8.40 13.67
C VAL A 309 33.41 9.76 14.14
N GLN A 310 34.23 10.81 14.11
CA GLN A 310 33.81 12.16 14.50
C GLN A 310 32.69 12.71 13.61
N LEU A 311 32.82 12.57 12.29
CA LEU A 311 31.80 13.00 11.34
C LEU A 311 30.48 12.23 11.55
N SER A 312 30.58 10.91 11.75
CA SER A 312 29.42 10.05 12.00
C SER A 312 28.72 10.44 13.30
N ASN A 313 29.45 10.62 14.40
CA ASN A 313 28.88 11.00 15.69
C ASN A 313 28.14 12.34 15.62
N ARG A 314 28.77 13.37 15.04
CA ARG A 314 28.15 14.69 14.87
C ARG A 314 26.89 14.62 14.00
N ALA A 315 26.92 13.86 12.91
CA ALA A 315 25.77 13.70 12.04
C ALA A 315 24.64 12.89 12.71
N MET A 316 24.99 11.89 13.52
CA MET A 316 24.04 11.08 14.29
C MET A 316 23.35 11.87 15.41
N GLU A 317 24.05 12.78 16.09
CA GLU A 317 23.43 13.70 17.06
C GLU A 317 22.34 14.56 16.40
N LEU A 318 22.64 15.14 15.24
CA LEU A 318 21.66 15.92 14.47
C LEU A 318 20.50 15.07 13.96
N LEU A 319 20.74 13.78 13.69
CA LEU A 319 19.70 12.85 13.26
C LEU A 319 18.74 12.49 14.41
N ARG A 320 19.25 12.26 15.64
CA ARG A 320 18.45 11.86 16.81
C ARG A 320 17.40 12.90 17.20
N VAL A 321 17.67 14.18 16.99
CA VAL A 321 16.73 15.27 17.32
C VAL A 321 15.52 15.31 16.37
N LYS A 322 15.56 14.62 15.22
CA LYS A 322 14.50 14.65 14.22
C LYS A 322 13.50 13.51 14.39
N GLY A 323 12.28 13.83 14.82
CA GLY A 323 11.16 12.89 14.80
C GLY A 323 10.83 12.32 13.41
N GLN A 324 10.12 11.20 13.36
CA GLN A 324 9.60 10.59 12.14
C GLN A 324 8.09 10.84 12.07
N ARG A 325 7.67 11.62 11.06
CA ARG A 325 6.26 11.97 10.83
C ARG A 325 5.76 11.25 9.58
N SER A 326 4.45 11.02 9.48
CA SER A 326 3.79 10.26 8.40
C SER A 326 4.24 10.69 6.99
N TRP A 327 4.25 12.00 6.70
CA TRP A 327 4.74 12.57 5.44
C TRP A 327 6.22 12.29 5.13
N SER A 328 7.12 12.31 6.12
CA SER A 328 8.53 11.96 5.90
C SER A 328 8.70 10.48 5.54
N VAL A 329 7.95 9.60 6.21
CA VAL A 329 7.96 8.17 5.91
C VAL A 329 7.32 7.90 4.55
N GLY A 330 6.21 8.57 4.22
CA GLY A 330 5.56 8.47 2.91
C GLY A 330 6.48 8.84 1.73
N LEU A 331 7.29 9.89 1.87
CA LEU A 331 8.31 10.25 0.87
C LEU A 331 9.39 9.18 0.73
N SER A 332 9.86 8.61 1.84
CA SER A 332 10.83 7.50 1.86
C SER A 332 10.27 6.24 1.20
N VAL A 333 9.00 5.91 1.48
CA VAL A 333 8.29 4.78 0.87
C VAL A 333 8.14 5.00 -0.64
N ALA A 334 7.73 6.19 -1.07
CA ALA A 334 7.61 6.51 -2.50
C ALA A 334 8.94 6.37 -3.24
N ASP A 335 10.07 6.74 -2.63
CA ASP A 335 11.41 6.53 -3.20
C ASP A 335 11.80 5.04 -3.32
N LEU A 336 11.41 4.21 -2.35
CA LEU A 336 11.58 2.74 -2.45
C LEU A 336 10.73 2.14 -3.56
N VAL A 337 9.45 2.52 -3.62
CA VAL A 337 8.50 2.03 -4.65
C VAL A 337 8.99 2.40 -6.05
N ASP A 338 9.47 3.63 -6.23
CA ASP A 338 10.08 4.11 -7.47
C ASP A 338 11.29 3.25 -7.90
N SER A 339 12.17 2.89 -6.97
CA SER A 339 13.28 1.97 -7.25
C SER A 339 12.82 0.56 -7.65
N ILE A 340 11.76 0.06 -7.03
CA ILE A 340 11.19 -1.27 -7.35
C ILE A 340 10.56 -1.25 -8.74
N VAL A 341 9.57 -0.37 -8.98
CA VAL A 341 8.78 -0.43 -10.22
C VAL A 341 9.57 -0.02 -11.46
N ASN A 342 10.53 0.90 -11.31
CA ASN A 342 11.40 1.36 -12.40
C ASN A 342 12.75 0.63 -12.46
N ASN A 343 12.92 -0.44 -11.68
CA ASN A 343 14.11 -1.27 -11.64
C ASN A 343 15.43 -0.46 -11.52
N LYS A 344 15.46 0.55 -10.65
CA LYS A 344 16.56 1.53 -10.60
C LYS A 344 17.89 0.94 -10.16
N LYS A 345 17.88 -0.23 -9.49
CA LYS A 345 19.07 -0.81 -8.84
C LYS A 345 19.77 0.18 -7.91
N LYS A 346 18.98 1.03 -7.25
CA LYS A 346 19.45 2.00 -6.26
C LYS A 346 19.69 1.27 -4.94
N ILE A 347 20.71 1.69 -4.19
CA ILE A 347 20.99 1.16 -2.85
C ILE A 347 20.08 1.84 -1.84
N HIS A 348 19.43 1.04 -0.99
CA HIS A 348 18.60 1.48 0.12
C HIS A 348 18.91 0.67 1.37
N SER A 349 18.93 1.30 2.55
CA SER A 349 18.97 0.55 3.81
C SER A 349 17.56 0.12 4.18
N VAL A 350 17.25 -1.16 4.05
CA VAL A 350 15.89 -1.72 4.25
C VAL A 350 15.93 -3.00 5.08
N SER A 351 14.85 -3.29 5.80
CA SER A 351 14.79 -4.48 6.64
C SER A 351 14.65 -5.74 5.79
N ILE A 352 15.64 -6.62 5.88
CA ILE A 352 15.74 -7.91 5.18
C ILE A 352 16.17 -9.01 6.16
N LEU A 353 16.04 -10.27 5.76
CA LEU A 353 16.53 -11.40 6.56
C LEU A 353 18.05 -11.28 6.77
N ALA A 354 18.45 -11.05 8.02
CA ALA A 354 19.83 -10.83 8.41
C ALA A 354 20.60 -12.14 8.73
N LYS A 355 19.92 -13.29 8.67
CA LYS A 355 20.56 -14.60 8.87
C LYS A 355 21.71 -14.80 7.89
N GLY A 356 22.89 -15.12 8.41
CA GLY A 356 24.13 -15.29 7.64
C GLY A 356 24.97 -14.01 7.49
N TYR A 357 24.49 -12.87 7.99
CA TYR A 357 25.26 -11.63 8.06
C TYR A 357 25.67 -11.33 9.50
N TYR A 358 26.86 -10.77 9.72
CA TYR A 358 27.35 -10.35 11.04
C TYR A 358 27.28 -11.45 12.12
N ASP A 359 27.51 -12.70 11.70
CA ASP A 359 27.45 -13.91 12.54
C ASP A 359 26.07 -14.14 13.22
N ILE A 360 25.01 -13.59 12.63
CA ILE A 360 23.62 -13.78 13.07
C ILE A 360 23.08 -15.08 12.47
N ASN A 361 22.67 -16.01 13.35
CA ASN A 361 22.15 -17.32 12.95
C ASN A 361 20.62 -17.43 13.03
N SER A 362 19.96 -16.50 13.73
CA SER A 362 18.51 -16.45 13.89
C SER A 362 17.81 -15.84 12.67
N GLU A 363 16.54 -16.21 12.45
CA GLU A 363 15.71 -15.66 11.38
C GLU A 363 15.11 -14.30 11.75
N VAL A 364 15.98 -13.30 11.88
CA VAL A 364 15.58 -11.93 12.19
C VAL A 364 15.70 -11.04 10.97
N PHE A 365 14.87 -10.01 10.92
CA PHE A 365 14.96 -8.97 9.90
C PHE A 365 15.65 -7.76 10.50
N LEU A 366 16.64 -7.20 9.81
CA LEU A 366 17.34 -5.97 10.19
C LEU A 366 17.60 -5.13 8.96
N SER A 367 17.73 -3.81 9.13
CA SER A 367 18.03 -2.91 8.05
C SER A 367 19.46 -3.09 7.55
N LEU A 368 19.64 -3.44 6.29
CA LEU A 368 20.94 -3.57 5.62
C LEU A 368 20.91 -2.85 4.27
N PRO A 369 22.05 -2.31 3.79
CA PRO A 369 22.10 -1.62 2.51
C PRO A 369 21.98 -2.65 1.38
N CYS A 370 20.90 -2.55 0.61
CA CYS A 370 20.52 -3.50 -0.41
C CYS A 370 20.32 -2.79 -1.75
N ILE A 371 20.73 -3.43 -2.85
CA ILE A 371 20.34 -3.02 -4.19
C ILE A 371 18.88 -3.45 -4.41
N ILE A 372 18.01 -2.50 -4.73
CA ILE A 372 16.57 -2.72 -4.93
C ILE A 372 16.20 -2.54 -6.40
N GLY A 373 15.46 -3.51 -6.94
CA GLY A 373 14.95 -3.50 -8.31
C GLY A 373 13.57 -4.18 -8.44
N SER A 374 13.21 -4.57 -9.66
CA SER A 374 11.87 -5.09 -9.99
C SER A 374 11.50 -6.38 -9.25
N SER A 375 12.48 -7.17 -8.83
CA SER A 375 12.31 -8.42 -8.09
C SER A 375 12.51 -8.23 -6.58
N GLY A 376 12.48 -6.99 -6.08
CA GLY A 376 12.79 -6.65 -4.70
C GLY A 376 14.30 -6.51 -4.47
N VAL A 377 14.83 -7.18 -3.45
CA VAL A 377 16.26 -7.16 -3.10
C VAL A 377 17.05 -8.04 -4.08
N SER A 378 17.99 -7.45 -4.81
CA SER A 378 18.89 -8.22 -5.68
C SER A 378 20.19 -8.61 -5.01
N GLU A 379 20.73 -7.74 -4.15
CA GLU A 379 22.04 -7.92 -3.53
C GLU A 379 22.11 -7.13 -2.22
N VAL A 380 22.81 -7.68 -1.23
CA VAL A 380 23.12 -7.00 0.04
C VAL A 380 24.55 -6.52 -0.02
N ILE A 381 24.75 -5.21 0.12
CA ILE A 381 26.07 -4.59 0.13
C ILE A 381 26.73 -4.84 1.49
N GLN A 382 27.80 -5.61 1.50
CA GLN A 382 28.55 -5.84 2.73
C GLN A 382 29.49 -4.66 3.01
N SER A 383 29.58 -4.26 4.28
CA SER A 383 30.63 -3.33 4.72
C SER A 383 31.97 -4.06 4.70
N THR A 384 32.99 -3.45 4.10
CA THR A 384 34.34 -4.01 4.00
C THR A 384 35.07 -4.02 5.34
N VAL A 385 34.62 -3.22 6.31
CA VAL A 385 35.26 -3.10 7.62
C VAL A 385 34.38 -3.81 8.65
N LYS A 386 34.85 -4.96 9.14
CA LYS A 386 34.30 -5.58 10.35
C LYS A 386 34.70 -4.72 11.54
N GLU A 387 33.83 -3.77 11.89
CA GLU A 387 33.92 -3.07 13.17
C GLU A 387 33.25 -3.95 14.23
N ASP A 388 34.02 -4.43 15.21
CA ASP A 388 33.51 -5.33 16.26
C ASP A 388 32.29 -4.73 16.98
N VAL A 389 32.30 -3.42 17.22
CA VAL A 389 31.20 -2.68 17.87
C VAL A 389 29.92 -2.69 17.02
N VAL A 390 30.03 -2.57 15.70
CA VAL A 390 28.86 -2.64 14.80
C VAL A 390 28.26 -4.04 14.84
N THR A 391 29.12 -5.05 14.77
CA THR A 391 28.72 -6.46 14.81
C THR A 391 28.02 -6.80 16.14
N GLU A 392 28.59 -6.39 17.27
CA GLU A 392 28.02 -6.59 18.61
C GLU A 392 26.64 -5.94 18.75
N LYS A 393 26.49 -4.68 18.29
CA LYS A 393 25.19 -3.99 18.33
C LYS A 393 24.13 -4.69 17.48
N LEU A 394 24.49 -5.13 16.28
CA LEU A 394 23.57 -5.86 15.40
C LEU A 394 23.17 -7.20 16.01
N GLN A 395 24.10 -7.92 16.66
CA GLN A 395 23.82 -9.17 17.37
C GLN A 395 22.92 -8.95 18.58
N SER A 396 23.12 -7.85 19.32
CA SER A 396 22.27 -7.47 20.45
C SER A 396 20.83 -7.19 19.99
N SER A 397 20.64 -6.34 18.96
CA SER A 397 19.32 -6.11 18.35
C SER A 397 18.70 -7.40 17.81
N ALA A 398 19.48 -8.23 17.11
CA ALA A 398 19.02 -9.53 16.63
C ALA A 398 18.52 -10.44 17.77
N SER A 399 19.23 -10.47 18.89
CA SER A 399 18.86 -11.28 20.05
C SER A 399 17.58 -10.77 20.70
N SER A 400 17.44 -9.45 20.86
CA SER A 400 16.24 -8.80 21.39
C SER A 400 15.00 -9.07 20.53
N ILE A 401 15.12 -8.82 19.21
CA ILE A 401 14.05 -9.07 18.24
C ILE A 401 13.69 -10.55 18.22
N HIS A 402 14.67 -11.45 18.23
CA HIS A 402 14.40 -12.88 18.25
C HIS A 402 13.68 -13.33 19.52
N GLY A 403 14.08 -12.81 20.68
CA GLY A 403 13.41 -13.07 21.95
C GLY A 403 11.94 -12.62 21.96
N LEU A 404 11.64 -11.49 21.32
CA LEU A 404 10.27 -11.03 21.15
C LEU A 404 9.48 -11.87 20.13
N GLN A 405 10.10 -12.24 19.00
CA GLN A 405 9.48 -13.12 17.99
C GLN A 405 9.03 -14.47 18.56
N GLN A 406 9.83 -15.07 19.46
CA GLN A 406 9.49 -16.36 20.07
C GLN A 406 8.25 -16.31 20.97
N GLN A 407 7.87 -15.13 21.46
CA GLN A 407 6.70 -14.94 22.31
C GLN A 407 5.42 -14.68 21.50
N LEU A 408 5.56 -14.37 20.20
CA LEU A 408 4.43 -14.09 19.33
C LEU A 408 3.79 -15.38 18.83
N LYS A 409 2.46 -15.38 18.80
CA LYS A 409 1.67 -16.41 18.13
C LYS A 409 1.53 -15.98 16.67
N LEU A 410 2.22 -16.68 15.77
CA LEU A 410 2.11 -16.47 14.32
C LEU A 410 0.90 -17.19 13.73
#